data_AF-A0A836KKZ5-F1
#
_entry.id   AF-A0A836KKZ5-F1
#
_cell.length_a   1.000
_cell.length_b   1.000
_cell.length_c   1.000
_cell.angle_alpha   90.00
_cell.angle_beta   90.00
_cell.angle_gamma   90.00
#
_symmetry.space_group_name_H-M   'P 1'
#
loop_
_entity.id
_entity.type
_entity.pdbx_description
1 polymer ?
#
loop_
_entity_poly.entity_id
_entity_poly.type
_entity_poly.pdbx_seq_one_letter_code
_entity_poly.pdbx_strand_id
1 'polypeptide(L)'
;MLTRQRHHFVVDCIDSVGCKVAPLAAAAKLIIHVYSFCGAGGRLNPSLVSLGDLFSTENDSLAHACCAALREYGVGPGVITVAHSSEKGIQSLEPQRQEVGGRDRAMNGTISCMPALFGLFLASAVLQCAIDPAPHDAEVAQRRNRAIKEQKRALKRSRRENAPAA
;
A
#
# COMPACT_ATOMS: atom_id res chain seq x y z
N MET A 1 -4.44 -19.77 3.52
CA MET A 1 -3.26 -19.95 2.63
C MET A 1 -1.97 -19.71 3.39
N LEU A 2 -1.75 -18.50 3.93
CA LEU A 2 -0.51 -18.10 4.62
C LEU A 2 -0.16 -18.93 5.88
N THR A 3 -1.14 -19.62 6.48
CA THR A 3 -0.94 -20.47 7.67
C THR A 3 -0.59 -21.93 7.35
N ARG A 4 -0.73 -22.37 6.09
CA ARG A 4 -0.45 -23.77 5.70
C ARG A 4 1.04 -24.05 5.49
N GLN A 5 1.81 -23.03 5.17
CA GLN A 5 3.26 -23.10 4.98
C GLN A 5 3.92 -21.87 5.60
N ARG A 6 5.18 -21.98 6.00
CA ARG A 6 5.94 -20.86 6.54
C ARG A 6 6.41 -19.96 5.41
N HIS A 7 5.95 -18.70 5.43
CA HIS A 7 6.37 -17.67 4.49
C HIS A 7 7.14 -16.60 5.26
N HIS A 8 8.32 -16.20 4.75
CA HIS A 8 9.11 -15.10 5.32
C HIS A 8 8.66 -13.74 4.75
N PHE A 9 8.15 -13.76 3.53
CA PHE A 9 7.74 -12.59 2.78
C PHE A 9 6.39 -12.84 2.13
N VAL A 10 5.56 -11.79 2.09
CA VAL A 10 4.39 -11.73 1.21
C VAL A 10 4.62 -10.57 0.26
N VAL A 11 4.62 -10.87 -1.04
CA VAL A 11 4.72 -9.87 -2.11
C VAL A 11 3.42 -9.90 -2.89
N ASP A 12 2.72 -8.79 -2.88
CA ASP A 12 1.40 -8.66 -3.48
C ASP A 12 1.42 -7.77 -4.74
N CYS A 13 1.07 -8.39 -5.86
CA CYS A 13 0.96 -7.77 -7.18
C CYS A 13 -0.49 -7.78 -7.72
N ILE A 14 -1.50 -7.80 -6.84
CA ILE A 14 -2.92 -7.79 -7.20
C ILE A 14 -3.46 -6.37 -7.37
N ASP A 15 -4.12 -6.10 -8.50
CA ASP A 15 -4.66 -4.78 -8.89
C ASP A 15 -6.11 -4.53 -8.40
N SER A 16 -6.75 -5.56 -7.87
CA SER A 16 -8.15 -5.53 -7.43
C SER A 16 -8.26 -5.50 -5.91
N VAL A 17 -8.76 -4.38 -5.36
CA VAL A 17 -8.88 -4.14 -3.90
C VAL A 17 -9.45 -5.34 -3.15
N GLY A 18 -10.57 -5.90 -3.63
CA GLY A 18 -11.28 -6.99 -2.94
C GLY A 18 -10.44 -8.26 -2.74
N CYS A 19 -9.54 -8.56 -3.68
CA CYS A 19 -8.65 -9.72 -3.60
C CYS A 19 -7.33 -9.38 -2.88
N LYS A 20 -6.96 -8.10 -2.86
CA LYS A 20 -5.70 -7.58 -2.30
C LYS A 20 -5.72 -7.48 -0.78
N VAL A 21 -6.83 -7.02 -0.20
CA VAL A 21 -6.90 -6.65 1.23
C VAL A 21 -6.75 -7.85 2.17
N ALA A 22 -7.42 -8.95 1.87
CA ALA A 22 -7.42 -10.14 2.72
C ALA A 22 -6.01 -10.75 2.96
N PRO A 23 -5.19 -11.02 1.92
CA PRO A 23 -3.83 -11.54 2.13
C PRO A 23 -2.92 -10.53 2.84
N LEU A 24 -3.02 -9.24 2.52
CA LEU A 24 -2.24 -8.19 3.21
C LEU A 24 -2.59 -8.10 4.70
N ALA A 25 -3.88 -8.13 5.03
CA ALA A 25 -4.34 -8.08 6.41
C ALA A 25 -3.89 -9.31 7.21
N ALA A 26 -3.97 -10.50 6.61
CA ALA A 26 -3.52 -11.73 7.22
C ALA A 26 -1.99 -11.72 7.44
N ALA A 27 -1.21 -11.29 6.44
CA ALA A 27 0.24 -11.21 6.54
C ALA A 27 0.70 -10.25 7.63
N ALA A 28 0.07 -9.06 7.71
CA ALA A 28 0.36 -8.07 8.74
C ALA A 28 0.08 -8.59 10.16
N LYS A 29 -1.00 -9.36 10.34
CA LYS A 29 -1.35 -9.98 11.65
C LYS A 29 -0.40 -11.12 12.03
N LEU A 30 0.13 -11.84 11.04
CA LEU A 30 1.10 -12.91 11.24
C LEU A 30 2.54 -12.40 11.39
N ILE A 31 2.77 -11.07 11.34
CA ILE A 31 4.10 -10.44 11.46
C ILE A 31 5.04 -10.99 10.37
N ILE A 32 4.50 -11.20 9.17
CA ILE A 32 5.28 -11.52 7.97
C ILE A 32 5.67 -10.20 7.31
N HIS A 33 6.87 -10.07 6.75
CA HIS A 33 7.25 -8.87 6.01
C HIS A 33 6.37 -8.74 4.76
N VAL A 34 5.66 -7.62 4.65
CA VAL A 34 4.64 -7.39 3.61
C VAL A 34 5.12 -6.32 2.63
N TYR A 35 5.15 -6.72 1.36
CA TYR A 35 5.48 -5.88 0.23
C TYR A 35 4.30 -5.89 -0.74
N SER A 36 3.97 -4.74 -1.31
CA SER A 36 2.85 -4.64 -2.26
C SER A 36 3.12 -3.56 -3.31
N PHE A 37 2.50 -3.66 -4.49
CA PHE A 37 2.49 -2.55 -5.43
C PHE A 37 1.20 -1.72 -5.31
N CYS A 38 1.29 -0.45 -5.67
CA CYS A 38 0.15 0.45 -5.86
C CYS A 38 -0.14 0.66 -7.36
N GLY A 39 -1.10 1.50 -7.74
CA GLY A 39 -1.52 1.67 -9.12
C GLY A 39 -0.44 2.25 -10.04
N ALA A 40 0.17 1.42 -10.89
CA ALA A 40 1.09 1.87 -11.94
C ALA A 40 0.38 2.46 -13.19
N GLY A 41 -0.95 2.46 -13.20
CA GLY A 41 -1.76 3.02 -14.29
C GLY A 41 -1.73 4.54 -14.34
N GLY A 42 -1.73 5.10 -15.55
CA GLY A 42 -1.75 6.54 -15.79
C GLY A 42 -0.50 7.27 -15.33
N ARG A 43 0.63 6.57 -15.15
CA ARG A 43 1.93 7.12 -14.73
C ARG A 43 2.90 7.13 -15.90
N LEU A 44 3.67 8.20 -16.03
CA LEU A 44 4.61 8.39 -17.13
C LEU A 44 6.04 8.65 -16.67
N ASN A 45 6.27 9.17 -15.47
CA ASN A 45 7.59 9.59 -15.02
C ASN A 45 8.25 8.55 -14.09
N PRO A 46 9.25 7.78 -14.57
CA PRO A 46 9.96 6.77 -13.77
C PRO A 46 10.67 7.35 -12.54
N SER A 47 11.13 8.60 -12.62
CA SER A 47 11.92 9.23 -11.55
C SER A 47 11.11 9.53 -10.29
N LEU A 48 9.78 9.40 -10.35
CA LEU A 48 8.87 9.62 -9.22
C LEU A 48 8.46 8.32 -8.52
N VAL A 49 9.01 7.18 -8.96
CA VAL A 49 8.77 5.88 -8.33
C VAL A 49 9.66 5.72 -7.09
N SER A 50 9.05 5.30 -5.99
CA SER A 50 9.74 5.08 -4.72
C SER A 50 9.08 3.99 -3.90
N LEU A 51 9.79 3.56 -2.85
CA LEU A 51 9.25 2.69 -1.81
C LEU A 51 8.78 3.54 -0.62
N GLY A 52 7.66 3.16 -0.03
CA GLY A 52 7.09 3.87 1.12
C GLY A 52 6.10 3.04 1.91
N ASP A 53 5.51 3.60 2.95
CA ASP A 53 4.39 2.96 3.65
C ASP A 53 3.09 3.14 2.85
N LEU A 54 2.26 2.09 2.79
CA LEU A 54 0.98 2.11 2.09
C LEU A 54 0.09 3.28 2.53
N PHE A 55 0.09 3.66 3.81
CA PHE A 55 -0.76 4.74 4.32
C PHE A 55 -0.16 6.14 4.11
N SER A 56 1.09 6.22 3.62
CA SER A 56 1.75 7.48 3.25
C SER A 56 1.73 7.76 1.74
N THR A 57 1.16 6.88 0.93
CA THR A 57 1.09 7.07 -0.52
C THR A 57 0.16 8.23 -0.88
N GLU A 58 0.51 8.95 -1.95
CA GLU A 58 -0.26 10.08 -2.47
C GLU A 58 -0.70 9.80 -3.90
N ASN A 59 -1.74 10.50 -4.35
CA ASN A 59 -2.23 10.48 -5.74
C ASN A 59 -2.66 9.10 -6.29
N ASP A 60 -2.89 8.10 -5.43
CA ASP A 60 -3.18 6.73 -5.84
C ASP A 60 -4.54 6.24 -5.30
N SER A 61 -5.50 6.03 -6.22
CA SER A 61 -6.86 5.60 -5.89
C SER A 61 -6.91 4.16 -5.40
N LEU A 62 -6.06 3.27 -5.92
CA LEU A 62 -5.97 1.88 -5.49
C LEU A 62 -5.43 1.83 -4.05
N ALA A 63 -4.35 2.55 -3.77
CA ALA A 63 -3.77 2.62 -2.44
C ALA A 63 -4.75 3.21 -1.42
N HIS A 64 -5.46 4.28 -1.79
CA HIS A 64 -6.48 4.89 -0.94
C HIS A 64 -7.61 3.91 -0.58
N ALA A 65 -8.16 3.21 -1.59
CA ALA A 65 -9.20 2.20 -1.36
C ALA A 65 -8.70 1.02 -0.51
N CYS A 66 -7.45 0.58 -0.73
CA CYS A 66 -6.82 -0.46 0.08
C CYS A 66 -6.63 -0.01 1.53
N CYS A 67 -6.18 1.22 1.77
CA CYS A 67 -6.05 1.79 3.11
C CYS A 67 -7.39 1.83 3.85
N ALA A 68 -8.46 2.23 3.18
CA ALA A 68 -9.81 2.26 3.76
C ALA A 68 -10.24 0.85 4.19
N ALA A 69 -10.13 -0.13 3.30
CA ALA A 69 -10.51 -1.51 3.60
C ALA A 69 -9.61 -2.14 4.67
N LEU A 70 -8.30 -1.91 4.65
CA LEU A 70 -7.37 -2.46 5.65
C LEU A 70 -7.65 -1.97 7.08
N ARG A 71 -8.15 -0.73 7.23
CA ARG A 71 -8.56 -0.20 8.55
C ARG A 71 -9.69 -1.02 9.16
N GLU A 72 -10.62 -1.52 8.35
CA GLU A 72 -11.70 -2.40 8.80
C GLU A 72 -11.16 -3.74 9.36
N TYR A 73 -9.99 -4.18 8.86
CA TYR A 73 -9.30 -5.36 9.37
C TYR A 73 -8.37 -5.06 10.56
N GLY A 74 -8.33 -3.81 11.04
CA GLY A 74 -7.46 -3.37 12.14
C GLY A 74 -6.00 -3.16 11.73
N VAL A 75 -5.72 -3.04 10.43
CA VAL A 75 -4.37 -2.78 9.91
C VAL A 75 -4.22 -1.28 9.61
N GLY A 76 -3.14 -0.71 10.12
CA GLY A 76 -2.84 0.71 10.02
C GLY A 76 -1.43 0.98 9.47
N PRO A 77 -1.00 2.25 9.49
CA PRO A 77 0.30 2.68 8.98
C PRO A 77 1.49 1.97 9.61
N GLY A 78 2.52 1.77 8.78
CA GLY A 78 3.89 1.43 9.17
C GLY A 78 4.31 -0.01 8.91
N VAL A 79 3.42 -0.90 8.47
CA VAL A 79 3.70 -2.34 8.33
C VAL A 79 3.85 -2.79 6.88
N ILE A 80 3.17 -2.13 5.93
CA ILE A 80 3.10 -2.58 4.54
C ILE A 80 3.95 -1.64 3.69
N THR A 81 5.10 -2.14 3.23
CA THR A 81 5.98 -1.41 2.32
C THR A 81 5.46 -1.56 0.89
N VAL A 82 5.38 -0.45 0.16
CA VAL A 82 4.84 -0.46 -1.20
C VAL A 82 5.71 0.29 -2.20
N ALA A 83 5.73 -0.20 -3.45
CA ALA A 83 6.19 0.61 -4.58
C ALA A 83 5.02 1.46 -5.08
N HIS A 84 5.25 2.76 -5.15
CA HIS A 84 4.26 3.75 -5.58
C HIS A 84 4.95 4.88 -6.36
N SER A 85 4.15 5.73 -7.01
CA SER A 85 4.63 6.95 -7.64
C SER A 85 3.91 8.14 -7.02
N SER A 86 4.65 9.22 -6.72
CA SER A 86 4.07 10.50 -6.29
C SER A 86 3.43 11.28 -7.44
N GLU A 87 3.63 10.83 -8.69
CA GLU A 87 3.03 11.43 -9.88
C GLU A 87 1.50 11.41 -9.82
N LYS A 88 0.87 12.53 -10.18
CA LYS A 88 -0.57 12.60 -10.37
C LYS A 88 -0.95 11.77 -11.59
N GLY A 89 -1.78 10.76 -11.37
CA GLY A 89 -2.24 9.88 -12.44
C GLY A 89 -3.05 10.59 -13.51
N ILE A 90 -2.85 10.16 -14.76
CA ILE A 90 -3.76 10.43 -15.87
C ILE A 90 -5.09 9.74 -15.57
N GLN A 91 -6.19 10.46 -15.78
CA GLN A 91 -7.53 9.96 -15.54
C GLN A 91 -7.83 8.75 -16.43
N SER A 92 -8.42 7.73 -15.83
CA SER A 92 -8.89 6.53 -16.51
C SER A 92 -9.97 6.86 -17.53
N LEU A 93 -10.06 6.03 -18.57
CA LEU A 93 -11.20 6.08 -19.48
C LEU A 93 -12.47 5.60 -18.76
N GLU A 94 -13.62 5.99 -19.30
CA GLU A 94 -14.93 5.58 -18.80
C GLU A 94 -15.03 4.05 -18.68
N PRO A 95 -15.69 3.52 -17.62
CA PRO A 95 -15.87 2.10 -17.46
C PRO A 95 -16.53 1.47 -18.68
N GLN A 96 -15.88 0.45 -19.24
CA GLN A 96 -16.45 -0.32 -20.34
C GLN A 96 -16.94 -1.67 -19.84
N ARG A 97 -18.05 -2.12 -20.44
CA ARG A 97 -18.60 -3.45 -20.22
C ARG A 97 -17.58 -4.49 -20.65
N GLN A 98 -17.28 -5.43 -19.75
CA GLN A 98 -16.39 -6.55 -20.05
C GLN A 98 -17.14 -7.58 -20.92
N GLU A 99 -16.53 -8.01 -22.03
CA GLU A 99 -17.14 -9.00 -22.94
C GLU A 99 -17.40 -10.36 -22.26
N VAL A 100 -16.49 -10.75 -21.36
CA VAL A 100 -16.54 -12.01 -20.60
C VAL A 100 -17.41 -11.94 -19.33
N GLY A 101 -18.23 -10.89 -19.18
CA GLY A 101 -19.03 -10.65 -17.98
C GLY A 101 -18.19 -10.15 -16.80
N GLY A 102 -18.88 -9.72 -15.73
CA GLY A 102 -18.26 -9.09 -14.56
C GLY A 102 -18.64 -7.62 -14.42
N ARG A 103 -17.97 -6.90 -13.50
CA ARG A 103 -18.19 -5.47 -13.30
C ARG A 103 -17.55 -4.68 -14.44
N ASP A 104 -18.18 -3.59 -14.84
CA ASP A 104 -17.58 -2.62 -15.76
C ASP A 104 -16.23 -2.16 -15.20
N ARG A 105 -15.22 -2.08 -16.07
CA ARG A 105 -13.86 -1.70 -15.67
C ARG A 105 -13.43 -0.49 -16.45
N ALA A 106 -12.94 0.51 -15.74
CA ALA A 106 -12.23 1.64 -16.33
C ALA A 106 -10.91 1.13 -16.93
N MET A 107 -10.60 1.54 -18.16
CA MET A 107 -9.32 1.22 -18.77
C MET A 107 -8.27 2.20 -18.26
N ASN A 108 -7.33 1.68 -17.47
CA ASN A 108 -6.17 2.41 -17.00
C ASN A 108 -4.99 2.08 -17.91
N GLY A 109 -4.66 2.97 -18.85
CA GLY A 109 -3.45 2.79 -19.66
C GLY A 109 -2.18 2.85 -18.80
N THR A 110 -1.13 2.13 -19.18
CA THR A 110 0.18 2.20 -18.53
C THR A 110 1.27 2.12 -19.60
N ILE A 111 2.38 2.82 -19.40
CA ILE A 111 3.55 2.65 -20.26
C ILE A 111 4.27 1.35 -19.86
N SER A 112 4.78 0.61 -20.84
CA SER A 112 5.30 -0.75 -20.65
C SER A 112 6.37 -0.86 -19.57
N CYS A 113 7.17 0.18 -19.36
CA CYS A 113 8.24 0.18 -18.35
C CYS A 113 7.74 0.38 -16.92
N MET A 114 6.56 0.97 -16.71
CA MET A 114 6.13 1.37 -15.36
C MET A 114 5.82 0.16 -14.44
N PRO A 115 5.05 -0.86 -14.88
CA PRO A 115 4.85 -2.05 -14.06
C PRO A 115 6.16 -2.80 -13.78
N ALA A 116 7.06 -2.87 -14.77
CA ALA A 116 8.36 -3.50 -14.61
C ALA A 116 9.21 -2.79 -13.56
N LEU A 117 9.24 -1.46 -13.59
CA LEU A 117 9.96 -0.63 -12.63
C LEU A 117 9.46 -0.84 -11.19
N PHE A 118 8.14 -0.84 -10.98
CA PHE A 118 7.55 -1.12 -9.67
C PHE A 118 7.94 -2.52 -9.16
N GLY A 119 7.90 -3.52 -10.04
CA GLY A 119 8.34 -4.88 -9.73
C GLY A 119 9.81 -4.95 -9.32
N LEU A 120 10.69 -4.23 -10.02
CA LEU A 120 12.12 -4.16 -9.70
C LEU A 120 12.39 -3.46 -8.36
N PHE A 121 11.67 -2.38 -8.05
CA PHE A 121 11.76 -1.70 -6.74
C PHE A 121 11.35 -2.64 -5.60
N LEU A 122 10.23 -3.35 -5.74
CA LEU A 122 9.79 -4.31 -4.73
C LEU A 122 10.76 -5.49 -4.59
N ALA A 123 11.20 -6.07 -5.70
CA ALA A 123 12.15 -7.18 -5.69
C ALA A 123 13.45 -6.78 -4.98
N SER A 124 13.97 -5.58 -5.28
CA SER A 124 15.14 -5.04 -4.59
C SER A 124 14.92 -4.90 -3.08
N ALA A 125 13.76 -4.40 -2.65
CA ALA A 125 13.43 -4.27 -1.23
C ALA A 125 13.36 -5.62 -0.50
N VAL A 126 12.72 -6.61 -1.13
CA VAL A 126 12.59 -7.96 -0.60
C VAL A 126 13.96 -8.62 -0.48
N LEU A 127 14.79 -8.52 -1.52
CA LEU A 127 16.13 -9.10 -1.52
C LEU A 127 17.04 -8.47 -0.47
N GLN A 128 16.99 -7.14 -0.30
CA GLN A 128 17.74 -6.46 0.76
C GLN A 128 17.32 -6.95 2.15
N CYS A 129 16.02 -7.06 2.42
CA CYS A 129 15.52 -7.58 3.70
C CYS A 129 15.85 -9.06 3.90
N ALA A 130 15.88 -9.86 2.83
CA ALA A 130 16.28 -11.27 2.90
C ALA A 130 17.77 -11.45 3.23
N ILE A 131 18.62 -10.53 2.79
CA ILE A 131 20.07 -10.52 3.08
C ILE A 131 20.33 -9.98 4.49
N ASP A 132 19.75 -8.83 4.81
CA ASP A 132 19.84 -8.18 6.12
C ASP A 132 18.49 -7.56 6.51
N PRO A 133 17.74 -8.17 7.43
CA PRO A 133 16.44 -7.66 7.84
C PRO A 133 16.53 -6.44 8.77
N ALA A 134 17.68 -6.20 9.42
CA ALA A 134 17.80 -5.19 10.47
C ALA A 134 17.45 -3.76 10.00
N PRO A 135 17.89 -3.28 8.81
CA PRO A 135 17.50 -1.98 8.30
C PRO A 135 15.99 -1.85 8.05
N HIS A 136 15.38 -2.88 7.46
CA HIS A 136 13.94 -2.90 7.17
C HIS A 136 13.12 -2.88 8.48
N ASP A 137 13.51 -3.68 9.46
CA ASP A 137 12.83 -3.74 10.76
C ASP A 137 12.94 -2.43 11.54
N ALA A 138 14.11 -1.79 11.48
CA ALA A 138 14.30 -0.46 12.05
C ALA A 138 13.40 0.59 11.37
N GLU A 139 13.29 0.54 10.04
CA GLU A 139 12.44 1.44 9.28
C GLU A 139 10.94 1.23 9.59
N VAL A 140 10.48 -0.02 9.62
CA VAL A 140 9.11 -0.39 10.03
C VAL A 140 8.82 0.10 11.45
N ALA A 141 9.75 -0.10 12.40
CA ALA A 141 9.60 0.38 13.76
C ALA A 141 9.51 1.91 13.83
N GLN A 142 10.35 2.63 13.08
CA GLN A 142 10.31 4.09 12.99
C GLN A 142 8.97 4.59 12.45
N ARG A 143 8.47 4.00 11.35
CA ARG A 143 7.18 4.35 10.73
C ARG A 143 6.02 4.12 11.69
N ARG A 144 5.99 2.98 12.40
CA ARG A 144 4.96 2.68 13.42
C ARG A 144 5.00 3.67 14.58
N ASN A 145 6.18 3.98 15.10
CA ASN A 145 6.35 4.94 16.18
C ASN A 145 5.87 6.34 15.79
N ARG A 146 6.17 6.77 14.55
CA ARG A 146 5.69 8.03 13.98
C ARG A 146 4.16 8.05 13.90
N ALA A 147 3.55 6.99 13.38
CA ALA A 147 2.10 6.91 13.28
C ALA A 147 1.39 6.93 14.64
N ILE A 148 1.91 6.21 15.64
CA ILE A 148 1.39 6.23 17.01
C ILE A 148 1.47 7.65 17.59
N LYS A 149 2.58 8.36 17.36
CA LYS A 149 2.77 9.74 17.83
C LYS A 149 1.77 10.69 17.17
N GLU A 150 1.54 10.55 15.87
CA GLU A 150 0.57 11.36 15.11
C GLU A 150 -0.87 11.10 15.57
N GLN A 151 -1.26 9.84 15.78
CA GLN A 151 -2.58 9.49 16.34
C GLN A 151 -2.79 10.08 17.73
N LYS A 152 -1.80 9.97 18.62
CA LYS A 152 -1.87 10.57 19.96
C LYS A 152 -2.04 12.10 19.89
N ARG A 153 -1.36 12.76 18.95
CA ARG A 153 -1.49 14.21 18.72
C ARG A 153 -2.88 14.58 18.21
N ALA A 154 -3.41 13.84 17.23
CA ALA A 154 -4.75 14.05 16.69
C ALA A 154 -5.84 13.87 17.76
N LEU A 155 -5.73 12.83 18.60
CA LEU A 155 -6.67 12.59 19.69
C LEU A 155 -6.64 13.72 20.74
N LYS A 156 -5.45 14.22 21.11
CA LYS A 156 -5.32 15.36 22.02
C LYS A 156 -5.92 16.64 21.43
N ARG A 157 -5.75 16.87 20.13
CA ARG A 157 -6.35 18.02 19.42
C ARG A 157 -7.86 17.95 19.41
N SER A 158 -8.45 16.80 19.03
CA SER A 158 -9.90 16.59 19.06
C SER A 158 -10.49 16.76 20.47
N ARG A 159 -9.81 16.28 21.51
CA ARG A 159 -10.23 16.50 22.91
C ARG A 159 -10.22 17.97 23.33
N ARG A 160 -9.30 18.79 22.80
CA ARG A 160 -9.27 20.24 23.05
C ARG A 160 -10.36 20.98 22.30
N GLU A 161 -10.62 20.60 21.06
CA GLU A 161 -11.65 21.20 20.21
C GLU A 161 -13.08 20.85 20.69
N ASN A 162 -13.27 19.66 21.27
CA ASN A 162 -14.55 19.21 21.83
C ASN A 162 -14.72 19.49 23.34
N ALA A 163 -13.82 20.25 23.95
CA ALA A 163 -14.00 20.66 25.34
C ALA A 163 -15.16 21.67 25.42
N PRO A 164 -16.15 21.49 26.32
CA PRO A 164 -17.24 22.45 26.47
C PRO A 164 -16.67 23.83 26.80
N ALA A 165 -17.14 24.86 26.11
CA ALA A 165 -16.83 26.24 26.45
C ALA A 165 -17.35 26.50 27.87
N ALA A 166 -16.43 26.80 28.79
CA ALA A 166 -16.76 27.21 30.16
C ALA A 166 -17.30 28.64 30.19
#